data_AF-A0AAP0JY38-F1
#
_entry.id   AF-A0AAP0JY38-F1
#
_cell.length_a   1.000
_cell.length_b   1.000
_cell.length_c   1.000
_cell.angle_alpha   90.00
_cell.angle_beta   90.00
_cell.angle_gamma   90.00
#
_symmetry.space_group_name_H-M   'P 1'
#
loop_
_entity.id
_entity.type
_entity.pdbx_description
1 polymer ?
#
loop_
_entity_poly.entity_id
_entity_poly.type
_entity_poly.pdbx_seq_one_letter_code
_entity_poly.pdbx_strand_id
1 'polypeptide(L)'
;MPKESSARSLSSNNTRSSPYPSCSNRASGAIPRKDLGAEKDRKEWEEVRCPVCMEHPHNAVLLKCSSYDKGCRPYICNTSCRHSNCLDQFCKAFANPKTDEIEGASSSNHRNTGDYGSGRKHPKFICPLCRGDVSDWIVVEAARNFMNSKTRSCASETCDYSGMYADLRRHARLAHPFVRPFEIDPERERRWTRMEQERDFGDL
;
A
#
# COMPACT_ATOMS: atom_id res chain seq x y z
N MET A 1 42.24 -45.44 -58.13
CA MET A 1 41.95 -44.36 -59.11
C MET A 1 41.34 -45.01 -60.35
N PRO A 2 40.45 -44.37 -61.14
CA PRO A 2 40.17 -42.94 -61.32
C PRO A 2 38.64 -42.63 -61.11
N LYS A 3 38.01 -41.49 -61.37
CA LYS A 3 38.30 -40.33 -62.23
C LYS A 3 37.40 -39.18 -61.77
N GLU A 4 37.99 -37.99 -61.66
CA GLU A 4 37.35 -36.71 -61.46
C GLU A 4 36.48 -36.31 -62.66
N SER A 5 35.56 -35.36 -62.46
CA SER A 5 35.15 -34.26 -63.36
C SER A 5 33.67 -33.92 -63.08
N SER A 6 33.15 -32.71 -63.20
CA SER A 6 33.66 -31.35 -63.35
C SER A 6 32.38 -30.47 -63.45
N ALA A 7 32.54 -29.20 -63.09
CA ALA A 7 31.81 -28.04 -63.61
C ALA A 7 30.40 -27.65 -63.08
N ARG A 8 30.45 -26.53 -62.34
CA ARG A 8 29.80 -25.22 -62.62
C ARG A 8 28.27 -25.09 -62.55
N SER A 9 27.87 -24.45 -61.45
CA SER A 9 27.16 -23.16 -61.39
C SER A 9 26.07 -22.86 -62.41
N LEU A 10 24.82 -22.70 -61.94
CA LEU A 10 23.98 -21.56 -62.31
C LEU A 10 23.15 -21.07 -61.12
N SER A 11 23.29 -19.76 -60.90
CA SER A 11 22.47 -18.88 -60.07
C SER A 11 21.00 -18.94 -60.47
N SER A 12 20.09 -18.90 -59.49
CA SER A 12 18.96 -17.98 -59.59
C SER A 12 18.46 -17.58 -58.21
N ASN A 13 18.76 -16.33 -57.86
CA ASN A 13 18.17 -15.60 -56.76
C ASN A 13 16.64 -15.65 -56.83
N ASN A 14 15.99 -15.95 -55.71
CA ASN A 14 14.69 -15.36 -55.43
C ASN A 14 14.54 -15.09 -53.93
N THR A 15 14.97 -13.88 -53.59
CA THR A 15 14.46 -12.96 -52.56
C THR A 15 13.21 -13.42 -51.82
N ARG A 16 13.38 -13.74 -50.53
CA ARG A 16 12.32 -13.56 -49.53
C ARG A 16 12.75 -12.50 -48.54
N SER A 17 12.22 -11.30 -48.74
CA SER A 17 12.30 -10.18 -47.82
C SER A 17 11.64 -10.58 -46.49
N SER A 18 12.44 -10.59 -45.42
CA SER A 18 11.93 -10.73 -44.05
C SER A 18 11.30 -9.40 -43.62
N PRO A 19 10.12 -9.40 -42.98
CA PRO A 19 9.38 -8.18 -42.64
C PRO A 19 9.90 -7.46 -41.39
N TYR A 20 11.06 -7.82 -40.85
CA TYR A 20 11.63 -7.17 -39.66
C TYR A 20 13.03 -6.62 -39.91
N PRO A 21 13.28 -5.33 -39.61
CA PRO A 21 14.61 -4.73 -39.72
C PRO A 21 15.59 -5.34 -38.71
N SER A 22 16.61 -6.04 -39.19
CA SER A 22 17.85 -6.25 -38.44
C SER A 22 18.68 -4.97 -38.53
N CYS A 23 18.69 -4.19 -37.47
CA CYS A 23 19.64 -3.11 -37.28
C CYS A 23 20.66 -3.53 -36.24
N SER A 24 21.81 -4.03 -36.72
CA SER A 24 23.05 -4.01 -35.96
C SER A 24 23.42 -2.57 -35.68
N ASN A 25 23.46 -2.16 -34.41
CA ASN A 25 24.20 -0.98 -34.00
C ASN A 25 24.99 -1.27 -32.73
N ARG A 26 26.30 -1.05 -32.82
CA ARG A 26 27.19 -0.88 -31.66
C ARG A 26 26.67 0.31 -30.86
N ALA A 27 25.99 0.03 -29.76
CA ALA A 27 25.71 1.03 -28.74
C ALA A 27 26.67 0.78 -27.58
N SER A 28 27.55 1.75 -27.37
CA SER A 28 28.36 1.93 -26.17
C SER A 28 27.52 1.60 -24.94
N GLY A 29 27.91 0.56 -24.19
CA GLY A 29 27.23 0.15 -22.97
C GLY A 29 27.37 1.22 -21.90
N ALA A 30 26.53 2.24 -21.97
CA ALA A 30 26.27 3.12 -20.85
C ALA A 30 25.73 2.25 -19.72
N ILE A 31 26.50 2.11 -18.64
CA ILE A 31 26.07 1.48 -17.40
C ILE A 31 24.73 2.14 -17.01
N PRO A 32 23.62 1.40 -16.89
CA PRO A 32 22.36 1.96 -16.45
C PRO A 32 22.59 2.50 -15.03
N ARG A 33 22.54 3.84 -14.87
CA ARG A 33 22.63 4.53 -13.57
C ARG A 33 21.44 4.21 -12.62
N LYS A 34 20.65 3.17 -12.91
CA LYS A 34 19.40 2.80 -12.23
C LYS A 34 19.60 1.81 -11.08
N ASP A 35 20.67 1.01 -11.05
CA ASP A 35 20.83 -0.05 -10.04
C ASP A 35 21.07 0.49 -8.62
N LEU A 36 21.89 1.55 -8.49
CA LEU A 36 22.25 2.07 -7.17
C LEU A 36 21.08 2.76 -6.44
N GLY A 37 20.19 3.43 -7.19
CA GLY A 37 19.02 4.09 -6.62
C GLY A 37 17.95 3.08 -6.19
N ALA A 38 17.68 2.08 -7.03
CA ALA A 38 16.69 1.05 -6.73
C ALA A 38 17.08 0.17 -5.53
N GLU A 39 18.38 -0.14 -5.37
CA GLU A 39 18.88 -0.86 -4.20
C GLU A 39 18.75 -0.06 -2.90
N LYS A 40 18.97 1.25 -2.94
CA LYS A 40 18.79 2.13 -1.78
C LYS A 40 17.32 2.21 -1.37
N ASP A 41 16.43 2.45 -2.33
CA ASP A 41 14.99 2.52 -2.09
C ASP A 41 14.44 1.20 -1.52
N ARG A 42 14.95 0.06 -2.00
CA ARG A 42 14.53 -1.27 -1.54
C ARG A 42 14.91 -1.52 -0.07
N LYS A 43 16.11 -1.10 0.34
CA LYS A 43 16.54 -1.17 1.75
C LYS A 43 15.68 -0.27 2.64
N GLU A 44 15.39 0.94 2.18
CA GLU A 44 14.48 1.84 2.90
C GLU A 44 13.10 1.19 3.09
N TRP A 45 12.51 0.59 2.05
CA TRP A 45 11.20 -0.07 2.16
C TRP A 45 11.20 -1.33 3.02
N GLU A 46 12.36 -1.97 3.23
CA GLU A 46 12.49 -3.15 4.08
C GLU A 46 12.34 -2.80 5.57
N GLU A 47 12.77 -1.61 5.97
CA GLU A 47 12.71 -1.09 7.34
C GLU A 47 11.38 -0.40 7.66
N VAL A 48 10.61 -0.04 6.64
CA VAL A 48 9.32 0.63 6.81
C VAL A 48 8.33 -0.24 7.61
N ARG A 49 7.73 0.35 8.64
CA ARG A 49 6.63 -0.22 9.42
C ARG A 49 5.45 0.73 9.48
N CYS A 50 4.25 0.16 9.46
CA CYS A 50 3.00 0.87 9.66
C CYS A 50 2.90 1.32 11.13
N PRO A 51 2.71 2.61 11.42
CA PRO A 51 2.64 3.13 12.78
C PRO A 51 1.45 2.62 13.62
N VAL A 52 0.44 2.05 12.96
CA VAL A 52 -0.78 1.55 13.61
C VAL A 52 -0.67 0.07 13.92
N CYS A 53 -0.34 -0.76 12.93
CA CYS A 53 -0.28 -2.21 13.10
C CYS A 53 1.14 -2.75 13.34
N MET A 54 2.16 -1.91 13.33
CA MET A 54 3.58 -2.22 13.60
C MET A 54 4.23 -3.28 12.69
N GLU A 55 3.51 -3.81 11.73
CA GLU A 55 4.04 -4.64 10.65
C GLU A 55 4.45 -3.81 9.44
N HIS A 56 4.90 -4.41 8.33
CA HIS A 56 5.05 -3.67 7.07
C HIS A 56 3.72 -2.96 6.69
N PRO A 57 3.64 -2.14 5.64
CA PRO A 57 2.35 -1.59 5.16
C PRO A 57 1.73 -2.42 4.04
N HIS A 58 0.45 -2.81 4.15
CA HIS A 58 -0.30 -3.43 3.04
C HIS A 58 -1.09 -2.38 2.26
N ASN A 59 -1.13 -2.52 0.93
CA ASN A 59 -1.65 -1.50 0.03
C ASN A 59 -1.11 -0.10 0.41
N ALA A 60 0.21 -0.02 0.61
CA ALA A 60 0.86 1.14 1.23
C ALA A 60 0.48 2.47 0.55
N VAL A 61 0.32 3.49 1.39
CA VAL A 61 0.30 4.90 1.00
C VAL A 61 1.33 5.66 1.81
N LEU A 62 1.94 6.67 1.20
CA LEU A 62 2.97 7.52 1.78
C LEU A 62 2.35 8.85 2.20
N LEU A 63 2.48 9.22 3.47
CA LEU A 63 2.01 10.50 3.97
C LEU A 63 2.97 11.63 3.55
N LYS A 64 2.43 12.74 3.03
CA LYS A 64 3.16 13.97 2.77
C LYS A 64 3.04 14.89 3.98
N CYS A 65 4.11 14.93 4.76
CA CYS A 65 4.21 15.84 5.91
C CYS A 65 5.13 17.03 5.63
N SER A 66 5.15 18.00 6.53
CA SER A 66 6.03 19.17 6.46
C SER A 66 7.53 18.85 6.37
N SER A 67 7.95 17.64 6.77
CA SER A 67 9.34 17.17 6.67
C SER A 67 9.57 16.18 5.52
N TYR A 68 8.65 16.10 4.56
CA TYR A 68 8.77 15.23 3.39
C TYR A 68 10.05 15.52 2.60
N ASP A 69 10.38 16.78 2.35
CA ASP A 69 11.60 17.13 1.60
C ASP A 69 12.89 16.86 2.40
N LYS A 70 12.77 16.70 3.73
CA LYS A 70 13.86 16.30 4.63
C LYS A 70 14.06 14.79 4.70
N GLY A 71 13.33 14.02 3.90
CA GLY A 71 13.40 12.56 3.86
C GLY A 71 12.41 11.85 4.79
N CYS A 72 11.45 12.54 5.40
CA CYS A 72 10.40 11.87 6.16
C CYS A 72 9.52 11.05 5.19
N ARG A 73 9.42 9.74 5.42
CA ARG A 73 8.67 8.80 4.58
C ARG A 73 7.74 7.90 5.40
N PRO A 74 6.65 8.43 5.98
CA PRO A 74 5.72 7.64 6.78
C PRO A 74 4.80 6.85 5.85
N TYR A 75 4.92 5.53 5.84
CA TYR A 75 3.98 4.67 5.13
C TYR A 75 2.96 4.06 6.08
N ILE A 76 1.71 3.96 5.62
CA ILE A 76 0.61 3.39 6.37
C ILE A 76 -0.21 2.43 5.50
N CYS A 77 -0.85 1.43 6.12
CA CYS A 77 -1.75 0.51 5.41
C CYS A 77 -3.01 1.26 4.96
N ASN A 78 -3.33 1.20 3.66
CA ASN A 78 -4.61 1.66 3.13
C ASN A 78 -5.45 0.46 2.67
N THR A 79 -5.84 -0.38 3.62
CA THR A 79 -6.63 -1.59 3.35
C THR A 79 -8.08 -1.37 3.78
N SER A 80 -9.03 -2.17 3.28
CA SER A 80 -10.43 -2.08 3.69
C SER A 80 -10.66 -2.53 5.14
N CYS A 81 -11.83 -2.23 5.72
CA CYS A 81 -12.29 -2.68 7.06
C CYS A 81 -12.22 -4.19 7.36
N ARG A 82 -12.12 -5.05 6.34
CA ARG A 82 -11.87 -6.51 6.51
C ARG A 82 -10.41 -6.83 6.83
N HIS A 83 -9.56 -5.81 6.84
CA HIS A 83 -8.15 -5.83 7.20
C HIS A 83 -7.92 -4.70 8.21
N SER A 84 -6.68 -4.51 8.64
CA SER A 84 -6.25 -3.55 9.67
C SER A 84 -6.76 -2.10 9.48
N ASN A 85 -7.18 -1.70 8.27
CA ASN A 85 -7.77 -0.38 7.94
C ASN A 85 -7.03 0.82 8.55
N CYS A 86 -5.70 0.74 8.61
CA CYS A 86 -4.89 1.63 9.45
C CYS A 86 -5.02 3.10 9.09
N LEU A 87 -5.12 3.43 7.78
CA LEU A 87 -5.29 4.82 7.34
C LEU A 87 -6.58 5.43 7.91
N ASP A 88 -7.70 4.72 7.83
CA ASP A 88 -8.98 5.22 8.38
C ASP A 88 -8.90 5.36 9.90
N GLN A 89 -8.27 4.42 10.61
CA GLN A 89 -8.08 4.50 12.06
C GLN A 89 -7.23 5.69 12.45
N PHE A 90 -6.12 5.89 11.74
CA PHE A 90 -5.25 7.04 11.91
C PHE A 90 -6.05 8.34 11.67
N CYS A 91 -6.81 8.41 10.59
CA CYS A 91 -7.65 9.57 10.32
C CYS A 91 -8.71 9.80 11.42
N LYS A 92 -9.31 8.76 11.98
CA LYS A 92 -10.30 8.91 13.07
C LYS A 92 -9.67 9.38 14.38
N ALA A 93 -8.52 8.82 14.76
CA ALA A 93 -7.84 9.16 16.01
C ALA A 93 -7.36 10.62 16.06
N PHE A 94 -7.03 11.20 14.90
CA PHE A 94 -6.55 12.57 14.78
C PHE A 94 -7.62 13.56 14.28
N ALA A 95 -8.83 13.08 13.96
CA ALA A 95 -9.98 13.93 13.81
C ALA A 95 -10.46 14.36 15.21
N ASN A 96 -10.00 15.53 15.66
CA ASN A 96 -10.48 16.11 16.91
C ASN A 96 -12.01 16.25 16.90
N PRO A 97 -12.74 15.86 17.96
CA PRO A 97 -14.17 16.08 18.09
C PRO A 97 -14.55 17.57 18.35
N LYS A 98 -13.58 18.49 18.33
CA LYS A 98 -13.81 19.91 18.59
C LYS A 98 -14.18 20.66 17.31
N THR A 99 -15.39 20.40 16.83
CA THR A 99 -16.18 21.40 16.11
C THR A 99 -17.56 21.36 16.72
N ASP A 100 -17.77 22.21 17.71
CA ASP A 100 -19.05 22.42 18.37
C ASP A 100 -20.11 22.90 17.36
N GLU A 101 -21.28 22.22 17.44
CA GLU A 101 -22.64 22.60 17.06
C GLU A 101 -22.98 22.86 15.57
N ILE A 102 -23.76 21.94 14.95
CA ILE A 102 -25.23 21.98 14.90
C ILE A 102 -25.77 20.63 14.33
N GLU A 103 -26.78 20.14 15.06
CA GLU A 103 -27.74 19.05 14.91
C GLU A 103 -28.00 18.35 13.55
N GLY A 104 -28.30 17.05 13.61
CA GLY A 104 -29.38 16.48 12.79
C GLY A 104 -29.07 15.22 11.99
N ALA A 105 -29.43 14.06 12.57
CA ALA A 105 -29.96 12.87 11.92
C ALA A 105 -29.03 11.93 11.09
N SER A 106 -29.03 10.68 11.57
CA SER A 106 -29.18 9.45 10.79
C SER A 106 -27.93 8.67 10.35
N SER A 107 -27.86 7.45 10.91
CA SER A 107 -27.55 6.21 10.21
C SER A 107 -27.49 6.35 8.70
N SER A 108 -26.30 6.17 8.12
CA SER A 108 -26.19 5.80 6.72
C SER A 108 -25.00 4.89 6.49
N ASN A 109 -25.33 3.67 6.07
CA ASN A 109 -24.44 2.78 5.35
C ASN A 109 -23.79 3.54 4.19
N HIS A 110 -22.47 3.77 4.22
CA HIS A 110 -21.75 4.17 3.02
C HIS A 110 -20.99 2.99 2.44
N ARG A 111 -21.56 2.46 1.35
CA ARG A 111 -20.88 1.55 0.43
C ARG A 111 -19.70 2.26 -0.21
N ASN A 112 -18.67 1.47 -0.48
CA ASN A 112 -17.43 1.85 -1.12
C ASN A 112 -17.69 2.14 -2.62
N THR A 113 -17.38 3.36 -3.12
CA THR A 113 -16.82 3.63 -4.47
C THR A 113 -16.59 5.13 -4.69
N GLY A 114 -15.34 5.44 -5.07
CA GLY A 114 -14.82 6.62 -5.80
C GLY A 114 -15.62 7.92 -5.86
N ASP A 115 -15.13 8.93 -5.16
CA ASP A 115 -15.19 10.33 -5.60
C ASP A 115 -14.09 11.13 -4.87
N TYR A 116 -12.96 11.39 -5.55
CA TYR A 116 -11.96 12.37 -5.12
C TYR A 116 -12.36 13.70 -5.76
N GLY A 117 -13.31 14.39 -5.14
CA GLY A 117 -13.88 15.64 -5.65
C GLY A 117 -14.32 16.58 -4.53
N SER A 118 -13.43 17.51 -4.16
CA SER A 118 -13.73 18.82 -3.57
C SER A 118 -14.47 18.90 -2.22
N GLY A 119 -13.72 19.29 -1.18
CA GLY A 119 -14.27 20.22 -0.17
C GLY A 119 -14.44 19.71 1.26
N ARG A 120 -14.16 18.44 1.57
CA ARG A 120 -14.06 18.04 2.99
C ARG A 120 -12.68 18.44 3.50
N LYS A 121 -12.63 19.41 4.42
CA LYS A 121 -11.40 19.76 5.16
C LYS A 121 -10.87 18.45 5.75
N HIS A 122 -9.84 17.87 5.13
CA HIS A 122 -9.17 16.71 5.70
C HIS A 122 -8.77 17.12 7.13
N PRO A 123 -9.14 16.35 8.16
CA PRO A 123 -8.72 16.69 9.51
C PRO A 123 -7.20 16.82 9.51
N LYS A 124 -6.68 17.84 10.21
CA LYS A 124 -5.24 18.06 10.28
C LYS A 124 -4.60 16.90 11.01
N PHE A 125 -4.01 15.98 10.27
CA PHE A 125 -3.35 14.80 10.83
C PHE A 125 -1.89 15.11 11.14
N ILE A 126 -1.38 14.54 12.23
CA ILE A 126 0.00 14.73 12.66
C ILE A 126 0.83 13.53 12.22
N CYS A 127 1.94 13.79 11.55
CA CYS A 127 2.84 12.75 11.06
C CYS A 127 3.38 11.92 12.23
N PRO A 128 3.25 10.58 12.20
CA PRO A 128 3.68 9.72 13.30
C PRO A 128 5.21 9.70 13.49
N LEU A 129 5.97 9.97 12.43
CA LEU A 129 7.44 9.98 12.49
C LEU A 129 8.03 11.32 12.95
N CYS A 130 7.62 12.44 12.34
CA CYS A 130 8.22 13.75 12.59
C CYS A 130 7.33 14.73 13.36
N ARG A 131 6.12 14.32 13.75
CA ARG A 131 5.10 15.17 14.40
C ARG A 131 4.71 16.45 13.62
N GLY A 132 5.06 16.53 12.34
CA GLY A 132 4.68 17.63 11.48
C GLY A 132 3.30 17.43 10.85
N ASP A 133 2.66 18.52 10.42
CA ASP A 133 1.36 18.45 9.74
C ASP A 133 1.45 17.61 8.46
N VAL A 134 0.48 16.73 8.27
CA VAL A 134 0.26 15.95 7.04
C VAL A 134 -0.74 16.70 6.18
N SER A 135 -0.34 17.04 4.95
CA SER A 135 -1.21 17.72 4.00
C SER A 135 -2.02 16.73 3.15
N ASP A 136 -1.37 15.66 2.68
CA ASP A 136 -1.93 14.68 1.75
C ASP A 136 -1.27 13.30 1.93
N TRP A 137 -1.71 12.31 1.17
CA TRP A 137 -0.98 11.07 0.95
C TRP A 137 -0.88 10.74 -0.54
N ILE A 138 0.19 10.05 -0.91
CA ILE A 138 0.42 9.60 -2.28
C ILE A 138 0.66 8.10 -2.36
N VAL A 139 0.44 7.56 -3.54
CA VAL A 139 0.76 6.18 -3.87
C VAL A 139 2.12 6.14 -4.54
N VAL A 140 3.08 5.46 -3.92
CA VAL A 140 4.34 5.09 -4.57
C VAL A 140 4.24 3.63 -4.98
N GLU A 141 3.97 3.36 -6.25
CA GLU A 141 3.63 2.01 -6.73
C GLU A 141 4.75 1.00 -6.51
N ALA A 142 6.01 1.38 -6.77
CA ALA A 142 7.15 0.50 -6.56
C ALA A 142 7.27 0.07 -5.08
N ALA A 143 7.13 1.03 -4.16
CA ALA A 143 7.14 0.80 -2.72
C ALA A 143 5.96 -0.10 -2.30
N ARG A 144 4.75 0.19 -2.80
CA ARG A 144 3.55 -0.61 -2.54
C ARG A 144 3.73 -2.05 -3.00
N ASN A 145 4.24 -2.27 -4.21
CA ASN A 145 4.43 -3.60 -4.77
C ASN A 145 5.44 -4.39 -3.94
N PHE A 146 6.55 -3.74 -3.56
CA PHE A 146 7.53 -4.34 -2.67
C PHE A 146 6.92 -4.71 -1.31
N MET A 147 6.23 -3.79 -0.64
CA MET A 147 5.66 -4.05 0.68
C MET A 147 4.51 -5.07 0.65
N ASN A 148 3.75 -5.15 -0.45
CA ASN A 148 2.72 -6.18 -0.66
C ASN A 148 3.29 -7.57 -0.90
N SER A 149 4.56 -7.67 -1.34
CA SER A 149 5.24 -8.96 -1.51
C SER A 149 5.80 -9.55 -0.23
N LYS A 150 5.82 -8.79 0.88
CA LYS A 150 6.23 -9.31 2.18
C LYS A 150 5.10 -10.16 2.78
N THR A 151 5.47 -11.30 3.35
CA THR A 151 4.54 -12.24 3.98
C THR A 151 4.19 -11.80 5.39
N ARG A 152 2.93 -11.97 5.78
CA ARG A 152 2.43 -11.71 7.15
C ARG A 152 1.31 -12.62 7.57
N SER A 153 1.05 -12.62 8.86
CA SER A 153 -0.05 -13.33 9.48
C SER A 153 -1.40 -12.66 9.21
N CYS A 154 -2.45 -13.45 9.26
CA CYS A 154 -3.82 -12.99 9.26
C CYS A 154 -4.06 -12.06 10.46
N ALA A 155 -4.86 -11.01 10.27
CA ALA A 155 -5.19 -10.06 11.34
C ALA A 155 -6.22 -10.62 12.34
N SER A 156 -6.78 -11.80 12.10
CA SER A 156 -7.70 -12.46 13.01
C SER A 156 -6.93 -13.20 14.09
N GLU A 157 -7.19 -12.90 15.36
CA GLU A 157 -6.46 -13.47 16.52
C GLU A 157 -6.52 -15.01 16.58
N THR A 158 -7.57 -15.61 16.04
CA THR A 158 -7.78 -17.07 16.02
C THR A 158 -7.31 -17.75 14.73
N CYS A 159 -6.53 -17.07 13.89
CA CYS A 159 -6.13 -17.58 12.59
C CYS A 159 -4.61 -17.54 12.38
N ASP A 160 -4.04 -18.71 12.09
CA ASP A 160 -2.60 -18.89 11.86
C ASP A 160 -2.19 -18.77 10.37
N TYR A 161 -3.12 -18.37 9.49
CA TYR A 161 -2.82 -18.24 8.06
C TYR A 161 -1.81 -17.11 7.83
N SER A 162 -0.79 -17.36 7.02
CA SER A 162 0.20 -16.35 6.62
C SER A 162 0.39 -16.33 5.11
N GLY A 163 0.60 -15.14 4.54
CA GLY A 163 0.79 -15.00 3.10
C GLY A 163 1.10 -13.57 2.68
N MET A 164 1.22 -13.35 1.37
CA MET A 164 1.33 -12.01 0.78
C MET A 164 -0.01 -11.28 0.86
N TYR A 165 -0.02 -9.96 0.63
CA TYR A 165 -1.25 -9.18 0.72
C TYR A 165 -2.41 -9.72 -0.14
N ALA A 166 -2.12 -10.17 -1.37
CA ALA A 166 -3.14 -10.70 -2.27
C ALA A 166 -3.80 -11.97 -1.71
N ASP A 167 -3.01 -12.84 -1.08
CA ASP A 167 -3.47 -14.10 -0.52
C ASP A 167 -4.20 -13.87 0.80
N LEU A 168 -3.70 -12.99 1.67
CA LEU A 168 -4.40 -12.55 2.88
C LEU A 168 -5.76 -11.94 2.55
N ARG A 169 -5.82 -11.12 1.49
CA ARG A 169 -7.08 -10.52 1.02
C ARG A 169 -8.07 -11.55 0.50
N ARG A 170 -7.60 -12.60 -0.16
CA ARG A 170 -8.44 -13.72 -0.61
C ARG A 170 -8.90 -14.53 0.60
N HIS A 171 -7.97 -14.89 1.49
CA HIS A 171 -8.21 -15.66 2.69
C HIS A 171 -9.25 -15.00 3.60
N ALA A 172 -9.08 -13.72 3.94
CA ALA A 172 -10.02 -13.00 4.80
C ALA A 172 -11.45 -12.98 4.24
N ARG A 173 -11.63 -13.00 2.92
CA ARG A 173 -12.97 -13.03 2.30
C ARG A 173 -13.64 -14.40 2.39
N LEU A 174 -12.86 -15.48 2.43
CA LEU A 174 -13.35 -16.85 2.43
C LEU A 174 -13.49 -17.40 3.85
N ALA A 175 -12.46 -17.22 4.68
CA ALA A 175 -12.40 -17.75 6.05
C ALA A 175 -13.04 -16.81 7.08
N HIS A 176 -13.06 -15.50 6.80
CA HIS A 176 -13.53 -14.47 7.73
C HIS A 176 -14.59 -13.53 7.13
N PRO A 177 -15.65 -14.04 6.48
CA PRO A 177 -16.62 -13.20 5.77
C PRO A 177 -17.36 -12.21 6.67
N PHE A 178 -17.51 -12.55 7.95
CA PHE A 178 -18.22 -11.76 8.97
C PHE A 178 -17.30 -11.03 9.95
N VAL A 179 -16.00 -11.36 10.00
CA VAL A 179 -15.08 -10.66 10.89
C VAL A 179 -14.83 -9.27 10.32
N ARG A 180 -15.15 -8.27 11.12
CA ARG A 180 -14.78 -6.88 10.89
C ARG A 180 -13.82 -6.49 12.01
N PRO A 181 -12.50 -6.65 11.83
CA PRO A 181 -11.50 -6.38 12.87
C PRO A 181 -11.53 -4.95 13.46
N PHE A 182 -12.31 -4.04 12.87
CA PHE A 182 -12.45 -2.65 13.31
C PHE A 182 -13.81 -2.33 13.96
N GLU A 183 -14.82 -3.20 13.88
CA GLU A 183 -16.01 -2.99 14.71
C GLU A 183 -15.60 -3.29 16.15
N ILE A 184 -15.39 -2.23 16.94
CA ILE A 184 -15.22 -2.35 18.38
C ILE A 184 -16.43 -3.15 18.85
N ASP A 185 -16.16 -4.26 19.53
CA ASP A 185 -17.23 -5.04 20.15
C ASP A 185 -18.07 -4.08 21.01
N PRO A 186 -19.36 -3.90 20.70
CA PRO A 186 -20.20 -2.94 21.41
C PRO A 186 -20.27 -3.21 22.91
N GLU A 187 -20.02 -4.45 23.34
CA GLU A 187 -19.92 -4.78 24.75
C GLU A 187 -18.61 -4.29 25.38
N ARG A 188 -17.48 -4.42 24.67
CA ARG A 188 -16.18 -3.91 25.10
C ARG A 188 -16.19 -2.37 25.18
N GLU A 189 -16.81 -1.70 24.22
CA GLU A 189 -16.98 -0.24 24.24
C GLU A 189 -17.81 0.19 25.47
N ARG A 190 -18.98 -0.41 25.67
CA ARG A 190 -19.84 -0.13 26.85
C ARG A 190 -19.12 -0.37 28.17
N ARG A 191 -18.31 -1.43 28.26
CA ARG A 191 -17.51 -1.75 29.45
C ARG A 191 -16.43 -0.70 29.69
N TRP A 192 -15.74 -0.26 28.64
CA TRP A 192 -14.78 0.83 28.71
C TRP A 192 -15.43 2.13 29.17
N THR A 193 -16.53 2.54 28.54
CA THR A 193 -17.26 3.77 28.90
C THR A 193 -17.74 3.73 30.35
N ARG A 194 -18.22 2.57 30.84
CA ARG A 194 -18.59 2.39 32.25
C ARG A 194 -17.40 2.63 33.18
N MET A 195 -16.23 2.04 32.85
CA MET A 195 -15.02 2.23 33.65
C MET A 195 -14.50 3.67 33.62
N GLU A 196 -14.62 4.38 32.50
CA GLU A 196 -14.29 5.81 32.44
C GLU A 196 -15.21 6.64 33.34
N GLN A 197 -16.52 6.40 33.28
CA GLN A 197 -17.50 7.09 34.15
C GLN A 197 -17.30 6.81 35.64
N GLU A 198 -16.93 5.57 36.00
CA GLU A 198 -16.60 5.21 37.40
C GLU A 198 -15.33 5.92 37.89
N ARG A 199 -14.36 6.18 37.01
CA ARG A 199 -13.12 6.89 37.36
C ARG A 199 -13.32 8.39 37.49
N ASP A 200 -14.17 8.98 36.64
CA ASP A 200 -14.54 10.41 36.72
C ASP A 200 -15.34 10.74 37.98
N PHE A 201 -15.98 9.75 38.61
CA PHE A 201 -16.70 9.90 39.89
C PHE A 201 -15.79 9.88 41.12
N GLY A 202 -14.52 9.46 40.98
CA GLY A 202 -13.56 9.32 42.08
C GLY A 202 -12.69 10.55 42.36
N ASP A 203 -12.79 11.60 41.53
CA ASP A 203 -12.02 12.85 41.63
C ASP A 203 -12.87 14.06 42.13
N LEU A 204 -14.03 13.79 42.76
CA LEU A 204 -14.89 14.79 43.44
C LEU A 204 -14.78 14.73 44.97
#